data_AF-A0A7V2V8H2-F1
#
_entry.id   AF-A0A7V2V8H2-F1
#
_cell.length_a   1.000
_cell.length_b   1.000
_cell.length_c   1.000
_cell.angle_alpha   90.00
_cell.angle_beta   90.00
_cell.angle_gamma   90.00
#
_symmetry.space_group_name_H-M   'P 1'
#
loop_
_entity.id
_entity.type
_entity.pdbx_description
1 polymer ?
#
loop_
_entity_poly.entity_id
_entity_poly.type
_entity_poly.pdbx_seq_one_letter_code
_entity_poly.pdbx_strand_id
1 'polypeptide(L)' 'NAAKAAEIVSLLEPGIVIPMHYATPSCKLQLAPLSKFLKEMGLGDIEPQPSLKVSASAIPDQTRVVVLNYKRT' A
#
# COMPACT_ATOMS: atom_id res chain seq x y z
N ASN A 1 0.07 -2.30 12.26
CA ASN A 1 1.21 -3.24 12.34
C ASN A 1 1.53 -3.70 10.92
N ALA A 2 2.73 -3.41 10.39
CA ALA A 2 3.09 -3.65 8.99
C ALA A 2 3.29 -5.13 8.65
N ALA A 3 3.96 -5.89 9.53
CA ALA A 3 4.21 -7.32 9.34
C ALA A 3 2.90 -8.12 9.23
N LYS A 4 1.94 -7.83 10.12
CA LYS A 4 0.60 -8.46 10.07
C LYS A 4 -0.17 -8.11 8.78
N ALA A 5 0.04 -6.92 8.22
CA ALA A 5 -0.57 -6.56 6.94
C ALA A 5 0.05 -7.35 5.78
N ALA A 6 1.38 -7.49 5.76
CA ALA A 6 2.08 -8.32 4.77
C ALA A 6 1.67 -9.79 4.86
N GLU A 7 1.52 -10.33 6.08
CA GLU A 7 1.01 -11.68 6.32
C GLU A 7 -0.39 -11.87 5.71
N ILE A 8 -1.32 -10.94 5.94
CA ILE A 8 -2.67 -10.99 5.36
C ILE A 8 -2.61 -10.94 3.83
N VAL A 9 -1.71 -10.13 3.24
CA VAL A 9 -1.53 -10.08 1.79
C VAL A 9 -1.06 -11.44 1.26
N SER A 10 -0.10 -12.08 1.91
CA SER A 10 0.37 -13.41 1.52
C SER A 10 -0.70 -14.49 1.63
N LEU A 11 -1.62 -14.38 2.60
CA LEU A 11 -2.71 -15.33 2.77
C LEU A 11 -3.84 -15.15 1.74
N LEU A 12 -4.11 -13.91 1.33
CA LEU A 12 -5.22 -13.59 0.44
C LEU A 12 -4.83 -13.56 -1.03
N GLU A 13 -3.54 -13.41 -1.33
CA GLU A 13 -2.98 -13.25 -2.69
C GLU A 13 -3.80 -12.29 -3.57
N PRO A 14 -4.13 -11.07 -3.08
CA PRO A 14 -5.00 -10.18 -3.83
C PRO A 14 -4.27 -9.65 -5.07
N GLY A 15 -5.00 -9.46 -6.17
CA GLY A 15 -4.41 -8.85 -7.37
C GLY A 15 -3.93 -7.41 -7.14
N ILE A 16 -4.58 -6.63 -6.26
CA ILE A 16 -4.19 -5.24 -5.96
C ILE A 16 -4.17 -5.01 -4.45
N VAL A 17 -3.11 -4.38 -3.95
CA VAL A 17 -2.96 -3.92 -2.56
C VAL A 17 -2.77 -2.42 -2.53
N ILE A 18 -3.60 -1.72 -1.74
CA ILE A 18 -3.48 -0.28 -1.51
C ILE A 18 -3.19 -0.06 -0.03
N PRO A 19 -1.94 0.21 0.36
CA PRO A 19 -1.60 0.46 1.76
C PRO A 19 -2.22 1.78 2.23
N MET A 20 -2.79 1.75 3.43
CA MET A 20 -3.39 2.90 4.11
C MET A 20 -2.92 2.96 5.57
N HIS A 21 -3.34 3.99 6.33
CA HIS A 21 -3.04 4.12 7.76
C HIS A 21 -1.55 4.06 8.13
N TYR A 22 -0.72 4.73 7.34
CA TYR A 22 0.70 4.95 7.62
C TYR A 22 0.97 6.42 7.97
N ALA A 23 2.16 6.69 8.52
CA ALA A 23 2.56 8.05 8.88
C ALA A 23 2.60 8.99 7.67
N THR A 24 1.93 10.12 7.78
CA THR A 24 1.96 11.21 6.78
C THR A 24 2.26 12.53 7.48
N PRO A 25 2.78 13.54 6.76
CA PRO A 25 3.06 14.86 7.36
C PRO A 25 1.84 15.54 8.02
N SER A 26 0.62 15.21 7.60
CA SER A 26 -0.62 15.79 8.14
C SER A 26 -1.20 14.99 9.32
N CYS A 27 -0.68 13.79 9.60
CA CYS A 27 -1.19 12.92 10.65
C CYS A 27 -0.46 13.18 11.98
N LYS A 28 -1.22 13.48 13.05
CA LYS A 28 -0.68 13.69 14.40
C LYS A 28 -0.51 12.39 15.21
N LEU A 29 -1.03 11.27 14.70
CA LEU A 29 -0.92 9.97 15.33
C LEU A 29 0.49 9.39 15.09
N GLN A 30 1.04 8.71 16.09
CA GLN A 30 2.27 7.95 15.94
C GLN A 30 1.99 6.68 15.15
N LEU A 31 2.12 6.76 13.83
CA LEU A 31 1.98 5.64 12.90
C LEU A 31 3.34 5.19 12.38
N ALA A 32 3.43 3.95 11.91
CA ALA A 32 4.62 3.47 11.21
C ALA A 32 4.71 4.10 9.81
N PRO A 33 5.92 4.33 9.27
CA PRO A 33 6.09 4.82 7.91
C PRO A 33 5.69 3.73 6.89
N LEU A 34 5.27 4.16 5.70
CA LEU A 34 4.92 3.28 4.59
C LEU A 34 6.08 2.35 4.19
N SER A 35 7.31 2.86 4.23
CA SER A 35 8.52 2.10 3.89
C SER A 35 8.68 0.82 4.70
N LYS A 36 8.15 0.78 5.94
CA LYS A 36 8.15 -0.44 6.73
C LYS A 36 7.32 -1.54 6.07
N PHE A 37 6.12 -1.23 5.58
CA PHE A 37 5.28 -2.19 4.86
C PHE A 37 5.90 -2.61 3.53
N LEU A 38 6.44 -1.67 2.75
CA LEU A 38 7.09 -1.97 1.47
C LEU A 38 8.27 -2.94 1.66
N LYS A 39 9.07 -2.75 2.71
CA LYS A 39 10.17 -3.65 3.06
C LYS A 39 9.70 -5.07 3.40
N GLU A 40 8.64 -5.22 4.20
CA GLU A 40 8.07 -6.55 4.50
C GLU A 40 7.56 -7.26 3.23
N MET A 41 7.08 -6.49 2.25
CA MET A 41 6.66 -6.99 0.94
C MET A 41 7.83 -7.25 -0.02
N GLY A 42 9.08 -7.00 0.38
CA GLY A 42 10.26 -7.14 -0.48
C GLY A 42 10.35 -6.09 -1.59
N LEU A 43 9.65 -4.96 -1.45
CA LEU A 43 9.56 -3.90 -2.44
C LEU A 43 10.47 -2.73 -2.08
N GLY A 44 10.96 -2.05 -3.12
CA GLY A 44 11.61 -0.75 -2.99
C GLY A 44 10.61 0.40 -2.83
N ASP A 45 11.09 1.62 -3.02
CA ASP A 45 10.23 2.79 -3.06
C ASP A 45 9.28 2.73 -4.26
N ILE A 46 8.00 3.01 -4.00
CA ILE A 46 6.96 3.07 -5.03
C ILE A 46 6.52 4.52 -5.15
N GLU A 47 6.52 5.04 -6.37
CA GLU A 47 6.05 6.38 -6.66
C GLU A 47 4.53 6.49 -6.38
N PRO A 48 4.10 7.40 -5.49
CA PRO A 48 2.69 7.59 -5.20
C PRO A 48 1.94 8.21 -6.39
N GLN A 49 0.77 7.65 -6.73
CA GLN A 49 -0.07 8.14 -7.82
C GLN A 49 -1.29 8.92 -7.31
N PRO A 50 -1.79 9.94 -8.03
CA PRO A 50 -2.93 10.75 -7.59
C PRO A 50 -4.28 10.02 -7.62
N SER A 51 -4.39 8.96 -8.42
CA SER A 51 -5.62 8.19 -8.58
C SER A 51 -5.33 6.79 -9.11
N LEU A 52 -6.24 5.84 -8.84
CA LEU A 52 -6.21 4.50 -9.44
C LEU A 52 -7.59 4.22 -10.07
N LYS A 53 -7.61 3.81 -11.34
CA LYS A 53 -8.81 3.32 -12.02
C LYS A 53 -8.70 1.81 -12.15
N VAL A 54 -9.74 1.08 -11.74
CA VAL A 54 -9.77 -0.39 -11.75
C VAL A 54 -11.04 -0.86 -12.45
N SER A 55 -10.89 -1.87 -13.32
CA SER A 55 -11.96 -2.72 -13.84
C SER A 55 -11.62 -4.17 -13.51
N ALA A 56 -12.60 -5.07 -13.54
CA ALA A 56 -12.36 -6.50 -13.30
C ALA A 56 -11.29 -7.07 -14.24
N SER A 57 -11.29 -6.65 -15.51
CA SER A 57 -10.30 -7.03 -16.52
C SER A 57 -8.90 -6.45 -16.31
N ALA A 58 -8.73 -5.47 -15.42
CA ALA A 58 -7.46 -4.82 -15.14
C ALA A 58 -6.80 -5.32 -13.84
N ILE A 59 -7.39 -6.32 -13.16
CA ILE A 59 -6.80 -6.95 -11.99
C ILE A 59 -5.68 -7.88 -12.47
N PRO A 60 -4.43 -7.68 -12.05
CA PRO A 60 -3.31 -8.51 -12.47
C PRO A 60 -3.33 -9.87 -11.77
N ASP A 61 -2.76 -10.88 -12.44
CA ASP A 61 -2.59 -12.23 -11.88
C ASP A 61 -1.57 -12.28 -10.74
N GLN A 62 -0.61 -11.35 -10.73
CA GLN A 62 0.35 -11.18 -9.65
C GLN A 62 -0.04 -9.98 -8.78
N THR A 63 0.10 -10.13 -7.47
CA THR A 63 -0.16 -9.05 -6.51
C THR A 63 0.63 -7.79 -6.85
N ARG A 64 -0.09 -6.71 -7.12
CA ARG A 64 0.47 -5.38 -7.36
C ARG A 64 0.17 -4.45 -6.20
N VAL A 65 1.22 -3.89 -5.59
CA VAL A 65 1.08 -2.80 -4.62
C VAL A 65 0.97 -1.47 -5.36
N VAL A 66 -0.04 -0.67 -5.00
CA VAL A 66 -0.26 0.68 -5.54
C VAL A 66 -0.31 1.67 -4.39
N VAL A 67 0.59 2.65 -4.40
CA VAL A 67 0.60 3.72 -3.40
C VAL A 67 -0.15 4.93 -3.92
N LEU A 68 -1.12 5.43 -3.16
CA LEU A 68 -1.85 6.65 -3.50
C LEU A 68 -1.27 7.86 -2.78
N ASN A 69 -1.31 9.01 -3.44
CA ASN A 69 -1.01 10.30 -2.83
C ASN A 69 -1.90 10.53 -1.61
N TYR A 70 -1.30 10.89 -0.48
CA TYR A 70 -2.09 11.41 0.64
C TYR A 70 -2.58 12.81 0.27
N LYS A 71 -3.89 13.04 0.40
CA LYS A 71 -4.49 14.33 0.05
C LYS A 71 -4.05 15.38 1.07
N ARG A 72 -3.33 16.40 0.58
CA ARG A 72 -3.11 17.65 1.33
C ARG A 72 -4.32 18.54 1.07
N THR A 73 -5.18 18.73 2.07
CA THR A 73 -6.20 19.80 2.06
C THR A 73 -5.56 21.12 2.40
#